data_AF-M0ZMR6-F1
#
_entry.id   AF-M0ZMR6-F1
#
_cell.length_a   1.000
_cell.length_b   1.000
_cell.length_c   1.000
_cell.angle_alpha   90.00
_cell.angle_beta   90.00
_cell.angle_gamma   90.00
#
_symmetry.space_group_name_H-M   'P 1'
#
loop_
_entity.id
_entity.type
_entity.pdbx_description
1 polymer ?
#
loop_
_entity_poly.entity_id
_entity_poly.type
_entity_poly.pdbx_seq_one_letter_code
_entity_poly.pdbx_strand_id
1 'polypeptide(L)'
;MESTDKVVETVIVGNYVEMESEGKPNNNNDIKSKFSNLFWHGGSAYDAWFSCASNQVAQVLLTLPYSFSQLGMLSGVSFQLFYGLLGSWTAYLISILYIEYRTRKEREKVDFRNHVIQWFEVLDGLLGKHWRNVGLAFNCTFLLFGSVIQLIACASNIYYINDNLDKRTWTYIFGACCATTVFIPSFHNYRIWSFLGLLMTTYTAWYLTVASLLHGQVEGVKHSGPTKMVLYFTGATNILYTFGGHAVTVEIMHAMWKPQKFKAIYLWATLYVLTLTLPSAASVYWAFGDLLLDHSNAFSLLPKSPFRDMAVILMLIHQAILLVQY
;
A
#
# COMPACT_ATOMS: atom_id res chain seq x y z
N MET A 1 38.07 -37.02 -5.72
CA MET A 1 37.34 -36.06 -4.88
C MET A 1 37.31 -34.75 -5.66
N GLU A 2 36.27 -34.60 -6.48
CA GLU A 2 35.91 -33.48 -7.37
C GLU A 2 34.69 -34.01 -8.14
N SER A 3 33.54 -33.37 -8.32
CA SER A 3 32.99 -32.08 -7.90
C SER A 3 31.47 -32.19 -8.16
N THR A 4 30.62 -32.08 -7.14
CA THR A 4 29.15 -32.21 -7.27
C THR A 4 28.42 -30.86 -7.29
N ASP A 5 29.15 -29.75 -7.48
CA ASP A 5 28.59 -28.40 -7.30
C ASP A 5 28.02 -27.74 -8.57
N LYS A 6 28.08 -28.38 -9.75
CA LYS A 6 27.66 -27.74 -11.01
C LYS A 6 26.19 -27.95 -11.43
N VAL A 7 25.44 -28.86 -10.81
CA VAL A 7 24.08 -29.22 -11.26
C VAL A 7 22.97 -28.41 -10.56
N VAL A 8 23.22 -27.86 -9.37
CA VAL A 8 22.21 -27.11 -8.62
C VAL A 8 22.02 -25.70 -9.19
N GLU A 9 23.08 -25.07 -9.69
CA GLU A 9 23.03 -23.69 -10.19
C GLU A 9 22.40 -23.59 -11.59
N THR A 10 22.53 -24.61 -12.43
CA THR A 10 22.01 -24.62 -13.82
C THR A 10 20.51 -24.90 -13.91
N VAL A 11 19.96 -25.75 -13.04
CA VAL A 11 18.51 -26.05 -13.02
C VAL A 11 17.71 -24.86 -12.48
N ILE A 12 18.26 -24.12 -11.52
CA ILE A 12 17.66 -22.89 -10.99
C ILE A 12 17.58 -21.82 -12.09
N VAL A 13 18.61 -21.68 -12.93
CA VAL A 13 18.63 -20.69 -14.02
C VAL A 13 17.71 -21.09 -15.18
N GLY A 14 17.57 -22.39 -15.48
CA GLY A 14 16.76 -22.90 -16.60
C GLY A 14 15.26 -22.57 -16.52
N ASN A 15 14.63 -22.74 -15.35
CA ASN A 15 13.19 -22.50 -15.20
C ASN A 15 12.81 -21.00 -15.21
N TYR A 16 13.76 -20.09 -14.90
CA TYR A 16 13.52 -18.65 -15.00
C TYR A 16 13.52 -18.12 -16.43
N VAL A 17 14.20 -18.81 -17.35
CA VAL A 17 14.17 -18.49 -18.79
C VAL A 17 12.81 -18.86 -19.39
N GLU A 18 12.17 -19.92 -18.89
CA GLU A 18 10.82 -20.31 -19.29
C GLU A 18 9.80 -19.22 -18.90
N MET A 19 9.93 -18.61 -17.72
CA MET A 19 9.15 -17.42 -17.31
C MET A 19 9.39 -16.18 -18.20
N GLU A 20 10.62 -15.96 -18.71
CA GLU A 20 10.91 -14.88 -19.68
C GLU A 20 10.33 -15.15 -21.08
N SER A 21 10.18 -16.43 -21.43
CA SER A 21 9.59 -16.91 -22.68
C SER A 21 8.05 -16.85 -22.62
N GLU A 22 7.46 -17.26 -21.51
CA GLU A 22 6.00 -17.39 -21.34
C GLU A 22 5.27 -16.06 -21.09
N GLY A 23 5.98 -14.99 -20.69
CA GLY A 23 5.44 -13.63 -20.54
C GLY A 23 5.48 -12.77 -21.81
N LYS A 24 6.06 -13.26 -22.93
CA LYS A 24 6.12 -12.53 -24.20
C LYS A 24 4.97 -12.97 -25.13
N PRO A 25 4.09 -12.04 -25.56
CA PRO A 25 3.02 -12.41 -26.48
C PRO A 25 3.59 -12.67 -27.88
N ASN A 26 2.90 -13.57 -28.58
CA ASN A 26 3.16 -13.93 -29.96
C ASN A 26 3.19 -12.68 -30.86
N ASN A 27 4.16 -12.64 -31.76
CA ASN A 27 4.57 -11.45 -32.51
C ASN A 27 3.54 -11.06 -33.59
N ASN A 28 2.43 -10.40 -33.20
CA ASN A 28 1.48 -9.79 -34.14
C ASN A 28 1.57 -8.25 -34.09
N ASN A 29 2.05 -7.69 -35.21
CA ASN A 29 2.29 -6.27 -35.45
C ASN A 29 1.00 -5.46 -35.59
N ASP A 30 0.45 -4.99 -34.46
CA ASP A 30 -0.65 -4.02 -34.50
C ASP A 30 -0.46 -2.93 -33.43
N ILE A 31 -0.67 -1.66 -33.76
CA ILE A 31 -0.42 -0.53 -32.84
C ILE A 31 -1.35 -0.62 -31.62
N LYS A 32 -2.56 -1.18 -31.81
CA LYS A 32 -3.48 -1.51 -30.71
C LYS A 32 -2.94 -2.58 -29.78
N SER A 33 -2.20 -3.59 -30.28
CA SER A 33 -1.59 -4.62 -29.42
C SER A 33 -0.43 -4.03 -28.63
N LYS A 34 0.38 -3.14 -29.21
CA LYS A 34 1.44 -2.43 -28.49
C LYS A 34 0.90 -1.47 -27.43
N PHE A 35 -0.15 -0.69 -27.73
CA PHE A 35 -0.85 0.13 -26.73
C PHE A 35 -1.47 -0.74 -25.64
N SER A 36 -2.16 -1.82 -26.02
CA SER A 36 -2.77 -2.73 -25.06
C SER A 36 -1.72 -3.40 -24.16
N ASN A 37 -0.57 -3.80 -24.71
CA ASN A 37 0.50 -4.41 -23.94
C ASN A 37 1.22 -3.39 -23.03
N LEU A 38 1.31 -2.12 -23.43
CA LEU A 38 1.90 -1.07 -22.60
C LEU A 38 1.01 -0.68 -21.42
N PHE A 39 -0.32 -0.65 -21.60
CA PHE A 39 -1.26 -0.21 -20.57
C PHE A 39 -1.86 -1.35 -19.74
N TRP A 40 -2.02 -2.55 -20.33
CA TRP A 40 -2.79 -3.64 -19.74
C TRP A 40 -1.96 -4.87 -19.36
N HIS A 41 -0.86 -5.21 -20.07
CA HIS A 41 0.02 -6.31 -19.64
C HIS A 41 0.99 -5.83 -18.55
N GLY A 42 0.76 -6.31 -17.33
CA GLY A 42 1.58 -6.03 -16.14
C GLY A 42 2.42 -7.24 -15.73
N GLY A 43 3.40 -7.00 -14.85
CA GLY A 43 4.29 -8.01 -14.28
C GLY A 43 5.76 -7.61 -14.29
N SER A 44 6.05 -6.41 -14.82
CA SER A 44 7.37 -5.82 -14.75
C SER A 44 7.72 -5.39 -13.30
N ALA A 45 9.01 -5.15 -13.06
CA ALA A 45 9.46 -4.62 -11.78
C ALA A 45 8.86 -3.23 -11.46
N TYR A 46 8.56 -2.44 -12.50
CA TYR A 46 7.92 -1.14 -12.35
C TYR A 46 6.47 -1.27 -11.91
N ASP A 47 5.72 -2.22 -12.47
CA ASP A 47 4.33 -2.45 -12.09
C ASP A 47 4.25 -2.88 -10.62
N ALA A 48 5.10 -3.81 -10.20
CA ALA A 48 5.23 -4.22 -8.81
C ALA A 48 5.62 -3.04 -7.91
N TRP A 49 6.54 -2.18 -8.34
CA TRP A 49 6.93 -0.98 -7.58
C TRP A 49 5.77 0.00 -7.43
N PHE A 50 5.01 0.29 -8.50
CA PHE A 50 3.82 1.14 -8.47
C PHE A 50 2.77 0.58 -7.51
N SER A 51 2.47 -0.73 -7.59
CA SER A 51 1.51 -1.38 -6.70
C SER A 51 1.98 -1.36 -5.24
N CYS A 52 3.26 -1.67 -4.97
CA CYS A 52 3.80 -1.60 -3.61
C CYS A 52 3.75 -0.18 -3.03
N ALA A 53 4.16 0.84 -3.80
CA ALA A 53 4.18 2.22 -3.34
C ALA A 53 2.77 2.77 -3.12
N SER A 54 1.84 2.50 -4.05
CA SER A 54 0.43 2.91 -3.93
C SER A 54 -0.31 2.20 -2.79
N ASN A 55 0.05 0.96 -2.45
CA ASN A 55 -0.59 0.23 -1.35
C ASN A 55 -0.04 0.64 0.03
N GLN A 56 1.24 1.04 0.11
CA GLN A 56 1.84 1.55 1.35
C GLN A 56 1.33 2.97 1.69
N VAL A 57 1.02 3.79 0.68
CA VAL A 57 0.51 5.16 0.87
C VAL A 57 -0.98 5.21 0.54
N ALA A 58 -1.82 5.25 1.57
CA ALA A 58 -3.27 5.39 1.43
C ALA A 58 -3.82 6.43 2.42
N GLN A 59 -5.00 6.17 3.03
CA GLN A 59 -5.57 7.03 4.07
C GLN A 59 -4.56 7.40 5.16
N VAL A 60 -3.64 6.49 5.51
CA VAL A 60 -2.64 6.74 6.56
C VAL A 60 -1.84 8.03 6.35
N LEU A 61 -1.60 8.45 5.09
CA LEU A 61 -0.95 9.71 4.77
C LEU A 61 -1.63 10.91 5.44
N LEU A 62 -2.96 10.90 5.52
CA LEU A 62 -3.75 11.98 6.13
C LEU A 62 -3.77 11.94 7.65
N THR A 63 -3.47 10.78 8.25
CA THR A 63 -3.50 10.57 9.71
C THR A 63 -2.11 10.54 10.34
N LEU A 64 -1.04 10.45 9.55
CA LEU A 64 0.34 10.51 10.03
C LEU A 64 0.68 11.79 10.81
N PRO A 65 0.24 13.00 10.40
CA PRO A 65 0.46 14.20 11.22
C PRO A 65 -0.16 14.08 12.62
N TYR A 66 -1.35 13.49 12.72
CA TYR A 66 -1.98 13.19 14.00
C TYR A 66 -1.17 12.17 14.82
N SER A 67 -0.60 11.15 14.19
CA SER A 67 0.34 10.26 14.90
C SER A 67 1.59 10.99 15.40
N PHE A 68 2.08 11.98 14.65
CA PHE A 68 3.21 12.80 15.10
C PHE A 68 2.83 13.70 16.28
N SER A 69 1.59 14.20 16.36
CA SER A 69 1.13 14.93 17.55
C SER A 69 0.96 14.02 18.77
N GLN A 70 0.58 12.76 18.58
CA GLN A 70 0.49 11.77 19.66
C GLN A 70 1.86 11.29 20.18
N LEU A 71 2.85 11.16 19.30
CA LEU A 71 4.16 10.57 19.58
C LEU A 71 5.25 11.61 19.86
N GLY A 72 5.09 12.83 19.34
CA GLY A 72 6.17 13.79 19.15
C GLY A 72 6.99 13.53 17.89
N MET A 73 7.69 14.58 17.41
CA MET A 73 8.45 14.54 16.15
C MET A 73 9.50 13.43 16.14
N LEU A 74 10.31 13.34 17.21
CA LEU A 74 11.43 12.40 17.28
C LEU A 74 10.95 10.95 17.22
N SER A 75 9.95 10.59 18.03
CA SER A 75 9.37 9.24 18.01
C SER A 75 8.63 8.97 16.71
N GLY A 76 7.92 9.96 16.15
CA GLY A 76 7.25 9.83 14.85
C GLY A 76 8.21 9.49 13.72
N VAL A 77 9.33 10.23 13.60
CA VAL A 77 10.38 9.95 12.60
C VAL A 77 11.05 8.60 12.88
N SER A 78 11.40 8.31 14.14
CA SER A 78 12.06 7.07 14.52
C SER A 78 11.20 5.84 14.20
N PHE A 79 9.91 5.87 14.51
CA PHE A 79 8.98 4.79 14.19
C PHE A 79 8.73 4.65 12.69
N GLN A 80 8.68 5.74 11.91
CA GLN A 80 8.59 5.63 10.46
C GLN A 80 9.81 4.90 9.87
N LEU A 81 11.02 5.26 10.29
CA LEU A 81 12.24 4.59 9.83
C LEU A 81 12.31 3.14 10.31
N PHE A 82 12.03 2.90 11.60
CA PHE A 82 12.06 1.57 12.19
C PHE A 82 11.03 0.63 11.55
N TYR A 83 9.77 1.05 11.42
CA TYR A 83 8.74 0.22 10.80
C TYR A 83 8.91 0.10 9.28
N GLY A 84 9.48 1.09 8.59
CA GLY A 84 9.88 0.95 7.19
C GLY A 84 10.94 -0.13 6.99
N LEU A 85 11.97 -0.16 7.85
CA LEU A 85 13.00 -1.21 7.85
C LEU A 85 12.43 -2.57 8.23
N LEU A 86 11.62 -2.64 9.29
CA LEU A 86 10.98 -3.88 9.73
C LEU A 86 10.00 -4.42 8.67
N GLY A 87 9.24 -3.55 8.03
CA GLY A 87 8.34 -3.87 6.92
C GLY A 87 9.09 -4.42 5.72
N SER A 88 10.22 -3.79 5.37
CA SER A 88 11.10 -4.28 4.29
C SER A 88 11.74 -5.63 4.63
N TRP A 89 12.18 -5.82 5.88
CA TRP A 89 12.75 -7.08 6.36
C TRP A 89 11.71 -8.21 6.33
N THR A 90 10.50 -7.97 6.82
CA THR A 90 9.42 -8.96 6.79
C THR A 90 8.95 -9.26 5.37
N ALA A 91 8.89 -8.26 4.47
CA ALA A 91 8.63 -8.49 3.05
C ALA A 91 9.72 -9.33 2.37
N TYR A 92 10.99 -9.14 2.75
CA TYR A 92 12.09 -9.99 2.33
C TYR A 92 11.89 -11.45 2.76
N LEU A 93 11.53 -11.70 4.02
CA LEU A 93 11.24 -13.05 4.51
C LEU A 93 10.07 -13.69 3.76
N ILE A 94 8.96 -12.95 3.56
CA ILE A 94 7.80 -13.43 2.81
C ILE A 94 8.20 -13.75 1.35
N SER A 95 9.09 -12.96 0.74
CA SER A 95 9.56 -13.24 -0.62
C SER A 95 10.30 -14.58 -0.74
N ILE A 96 11.11 -14.92 0.27
CA ILE A 96 11.80 -16.21 0.32
C ILE A 96 10.79 -17.34 0.47
N LEU A 97 9.85 -17.21 1.42
CA LEU A 97 8.83 -18.22 1.67
C LEU A 97 7.94 -18.46 0.43
N TYR A 98 7.58 -17.40 -0.27
CA TYR A 98 6.83 -17.48 -1.52
C TYR A 98 7.59 -18.26 -2.60
N ILE A 99 8.86 -17.90 -2.83
CA ILE A 99 9.69 -18.57 -3.86
C ILE A 99 9.87 -20.06 -3.52
N GLU A 100 10.10 -20.37 -2.25
CA GLU A 100 10.22 -21.76 -1.77
C GLU A 100 8.91 -22.54 -2.00
N TYR A 101 7.77 -21.98 -1.60
CA TYR A 101 6.46 -22.58 -1.82
C TYR A 101 6.19 -22.84 -3.31
N ARG A 102 6.42 -21.83 -4.16
CA ARG A 102 6.23 -21.93 -5.60
C ARG A 102 7.13 -23.00 -6.22
N THR A 103 8.41 -23.01 -5.84
CA THR A 103 9.38 -24.01 -6.33
C THR A 103 8.96 -25.44 -5.96
N ARG A 104 8.42 -25.66 -4.76
CA ARG A 104 7.86 -26.97 -4.37
C ARG A 104 6.68 -27.38 -5.24
N LYS A 105 5.75 -26.46 -5.48
CA LYS A 105 4.55 -26.71 -6.28
C LYS A 105 4.85 -26.95 -7.76
N GLU A 106 5.82 -26.24 -8.30
CA GLU A 106 6.32 -26.47 -9.67
C GLU A 106 6.99 -27.86 -9.79
N ARG A 107 7.73 -28.31 -8.77
CA ARG A 107 8.27 -29.70 -8.72
C ARG A 107 7.16 -30.76 -8.66
N GLU A 108 6.04 -30.45 -8.03
CA GLU A 108 4.81 -31.26 -8.01
C GLU A 108 3.99 -31.15 -9.31
N LYS A 109 4.46 -30.37 -10.31
CA LYS A 109 3.79 -30.12 -11.60
C LYS A 109 2.41 -29.44 -11.46
N VAL A 110 2.23 -28.63 -10.43
CA VAL A 110 1.02 -27.79 -10.26
C VAL A 110 1.13 -26.57 -11.18
N ASP A 111 0.09 -26.33 -11.96
CA ASP A 111 -0.05 -25.14 -12.82
C ASP A 111 -0.88 -24.06 -12.12
N PHE A 112 -0.47 -22.80 -12.27
CA PHE A 112 -1.08 -21.62 -11.65
C PHE A 112 -1.73 -20.64 -12.65
N ARG A 113 -1.86 -21.00 -13.94
CA ARG A 113 -2.40 -20.09 -14.98
C ARG A 113 -3.73 -19.42 -14.65
N ASN A 114 -4.62 -20.09 -13.92
CA ASN A 114 -5.95 -19.60 -13.56
C ASN A 114 -6.10 -19.35 -12.06
N HIS A 115 -5.01 -19.32 -11.30
CA HIS A 115 -5.05 -19.24 -9.84
C HIS A 115 -3.96 -18.31 -9.30
N VAL A 116 -4.38 -17.22 -8.67
CA VAL A 116 -3.47 -16.31 -7.97
C VAL A 116 -3.13 -16.90 -6.62
N ILE A 117 -1.86 -17.22 -6.40
CA ILE A 117 -1.38 -17.73 -5.11
C ILE A 117 -1.63 -16.67 -4.03
N GLN A 118 -2.30 -17.07 -2.94
CA GLN A 118 -2.59 -16.18 -1.81
C GLN A 118 -1.69 -16.47 -0.60
N TRP A 119 -1.58 -15.50 0.31
CA TRP A 119 -0.70 -15.60 1.48
C TRP A 119 -1.00 -16.81 2.38
N PHE A 120 -2.27 -17.16 2.60
CA PHE A 120 -2.62 -18.33 3.42
C PHE A 120 -2.29 -19.68 2.76
N GLU A 121 -2.16 -19.73 1.43
CA GLU A 121 -1.78 -20.95 0.71
C GLU A 121 -0.29 -21.23 0.85
N VAL A 122 0.52 -20.17 0.87
CA VAL A 122 1.95 -20.26 1.21
C VAL A 122 2.11 -20.81 2.64
N LEU A 123 1.26 -20.35 3.58
CA LEU A 123 1.24 -20.92 4.93
C LEU A 123 0.83 -22.40 4.94
N ASP A 124 -0.17 -22.80 4.15
CA ASP A 124 -0.59 -24.20 4.04
C ASP A 124 0.55 -25.10 3.55
N GLY A 125 1.23 -24.72 2.47
CA GLY A 125 2.27 -25.55 1.87
C GLY A 125 3.57 -25.63 2.67
N LEU A 126 3.83 -24.67 3.56
CA LEU A 126 5.06 -24.63 4.36
C LEU A 126 4.87 -25.09 5.81
N LEU A 127 3.71 -24.81 6.42
CA LEU A 127 3.44 -25.06 7.83
C LEU A 127 2.23 -25.97 8.09
N GLY A 128 1.39 -26.20 7.06
CA GLY A 128 0.23 -27.09 7.12
C GLY A 128 -1.11 -26.40 7.41
N LYS A 129 -2.18 -27.21 7.35
CA LYS A 129 -3.58 -26.77 7.34
C LYS A 129 -4.03 -25.93 8.54
N HIS A 130 -3.45 -26.15 9.72
CA HIS A 130 -3.76 -25.33 10.89
C HIS A 130 -3.38 -23.87 10.67
N TRP A 131 -2.16 -23.63 10.18
CA TRP A 131 -1.64 -22.29 9.89
C TRP A 131 -2.32 -21.64 8.71
N ARG A 132 -2.78 -22.42 7.72
CA ARG A 132 -3.68 -21.91 6.66
C ARG A 132 -4.92 -21.25 7.26
N ASN A 133 -5.61 -21.96 8.16
CA ASN A 133 -6.87 -21.46 8.72
C ASN A 133 -6.65 -20.24 9.62
N VAL A 134 -5.57 -20.23 10.42
CA VAL A 134 -5.17 -19.07 11.21
C VAL A 134 -4.84 -17.88 10.29
N GLY A 135 -4.08 -18.11 9.23
CA GLY A 135 -3.73 -17.09 8.25
C GLY A 135 -4.94 -16.54 7.50
N LEU A 136 -5.87 -17.40 7.10
CA LEU A 136 -7.12 -17.00 6.46
C LEU A 136 -7.97 -16.14 7.41
N ALA A 137 -8.15 -16.57 8.67
CA ALA A 137 -8.89 -15.80 9.67
C ALA A 137 -8.25 -14.42 9.90
N PHE A 138 -6.92 -14.35 9.98
CA PHE A 138 -6.20 -13.08 10.11
C PHE A 138 -6.39 -12.19 8.87
N ASN A 139 -6.25 -12.75 7.66
CA ASN A 139 -6.39 -12.00 6.41
C ASN A 139 -7.82 -11.46 6.23
N CYS A 140 -8.84 -12.29 6.44
CA CYS A 140 -10.25 -11.85 6.41
C CYS A 140 -10.52 -10.74 7.43
N THR A 141 -9.97 -10.86 8.64
CA THR A 141 -10.11 -9.82 9.67
C THR A 141 -9.44 -8.51 9.23
N PHE A 142 -8.22 -8.59 8.70
CA PHE A 142 -7.48 -7.44 8.19
C PHE A 142 -8.22 -6.73 7.05
N LEU A 143 -8.73 -7.48 6.07
CA LEU A 143 -9.50 -6.93 4.95
C LEU A 143 -10.82 -6.29 5.41
N LEU A 144 -11.54 -6.92 6.34
CA LEU A 144 -12.76 -6.37 6.93
C LEU A 144 -12.49 -5.01 7.59
N PHE A 145 -11.51 -4.92 8.49
CA PHE A 145 -11.20 -3.64 9.14
C PHE A 145 -10.59 -2.62 8.18
N GLY A 146 -9.77 -3.06 7.22
CA GLY A 146 -9.24 -2.21 6.16
C GLY A 146 -10.34 -1.54 5.35
N SER A 147 -11.35 -2.30 4.93
CA SER A 147 -12.51 -1.76 4.20
C SER A 147 -13.31 -0.75 5.03
N VAL A 148 -13.53 -1.01 6.32
CA VAL A 148 -14.22 -0.08 7.23
C VAL A 148 -13.44 1.23 7.40
N ILE A 149 -12.12 1.14 7.63
CA ILE A 149 -11.24 2.31 7.76
C ILE A 149 -11.30 3.16 6.49
N GLN A 150 -11.22 2.50 5.33
CA GLN A 150 -11.23 3.16 4.03
C GLN A 150 -12.59 3.79 3.72
N LEU A 151 -13.69 3.16 4.11
CA LEU A 151 -15.03 3.72 4.00
C LEU A 151 -15.19 5.00 4.82
N ILE A 152 -14.74 4.97 6.08
CA ILE A 152 -14.74 6.14 6.97
C ILE A 152 -13.83 7.24 6.42
N ALA A 153 -12.72 6.87 5.79
CA ALA A 153 -11.80 7.79 5.15
C ALA A 153 -12.45 8.55 3.99
N CYS A 154 -13.13 7.84 3.09
CA CYS A 154 -13.87 8.43 1.98
C CYS A 154 -14.91 9.43 2.51
N ALA A 155 -15.71 9.02 3.50
CA ALA A 155 -16.71 9.87 4.11
C ALA A 155 -16.13 11.12 4.80
N SER A 156 -14.98 10.96 5.46
CA SER A 156 -14.26 12.07 6.10
C SER A 156 -13.75 13.07 5.06
N ASN A 157 -13.20 12.59 3.95
CA ASN A 157 -12.66 13.43 2.88
C ASN A 157 -13.76 14.19 2.14
N ILE A 158 -14.85 13.54 1.73
CA ILE A 158 -15.94 14.22 1.01
C ILE A 158 -16.61 15.28 1.90
N TYR A 159 -16.69 15.05 3.21
CA TYR A 159 -17.23 16.02 4.16
C TYR A 159 -16.45 17.34 4.14
N TYR A 160 -15.15 17.31 3.85
CA TYR A 160 -14.34 18.52 3.72
C TYR A 160 -14.58 19.30 2.42
N ILE A 161 -15.26 18.69 1.44
CA ILE A 161 -15.76 19.36 0.22
C ILE A 161 -17.21 19.81 0.42
N ASN A 162 -18.04 18.93 0.98
CA ASN A 162 -19.48 19.13 1.15
C ASN A 162 -19.92 18.68 2.54
N ASP A 163 -20.15 19.67 3.41
CA ASP A 163 -20.55 19.52 4.81
C ASP A 163 -22.08 19.55 5.02
N ASN A 164 -22.87 19.57 3.94
CA ASN A 164 -24.35 19.55 4.03
C ASN A 164 -24.90 18.24 4.63
N LEU A 165 -24.13 17.15 4.52
CA LEU A 165 -24.45 15.87 5.15
C LEU A 165 -23.43 15.57 6.24
N ASP A 166 -23.88 14.94 7.31
CA ASP A 166 -22.98 14.47 8.36
C ASP A 166 -22.07 13.34 7.84
N LYS A 167 -20.89 13.19 8.46
CA LYS A 167 -19.90 12.18 8.07
C LYS A 167 -20.49 10.76 8.03
N ARG A 168 -21.44 10.43 8.91
CA ARG A 168 -22.04 9.09 8.96
C ARG A 168 -22.98 8.86 7.77
N THR A 169 -23.79 9.85 7.39
CA THR A 169 -24.60 9.77 6.17
C THR A 169 -23.72 9.62 4.92
N TRP A 170 -22.62 10.36 4.82
CA TRP A 170 -21.63 10.15 3.75
C TRP A 170 -21.06 8.73 3.75
N THR A 171 -20.76 8.15 4.91
CA THR A 171 -20.31 6.76 5.04
C THR A 171 -21.32 5.78 4.45
N TYR A 172 -22.63 5.97 4.71
CA TYR A 172 -23.66 5.11 4.14
C TYR A 172 -23.77 5.22 2.62
N ILE A 173 -23.67 6.44 2.08
CA ILE A 173 -23.69 6.69 0.64
C ILE A 173 -22.50 5.99 -0.03
N PHE A 174 -21.29 6.23 0.45
CA PHE A 174 -20.09 5.57 -0.07
C PHE A 174 -20.15 4.05 0.10
N GLY A 175 -20.74 3.56 1.18
CA GLY A 175 -20.91 2.12 1.42
C GLY A 175 -21.82 1.48 0.39
N ALA A 176 -22.95 2.11 0.11
CA ALA A 176 -23.86 1.65 -0.94
C ALA A 176 -23.19 1.67 -2.33
N CYS A 177 -22.45 2.74 -2.65
CA CYS A 177 -21.72 2.83 -3.92
C CYS A 177 -20.65 1.75 -4.03
N CYS A 178 -19.82 1.57 -3.00
CA CYS A 178 -18.74 0.57 -3.01
C CYS A 178 -19.28 -0.86 -3.00
N ALA A 179 -20.44 -1.14 -2.39
CA ALA A 179 -21.05 -2.47 -2.45
C ALA A 179 -21.39 -2.92 -3.89
N THR A 180 -21.63 -1.97 -4.80
CA THR A 180 -21.89 -2.31 -6.21
C THR A 180 -20.67 -2.84 -6.95
N THR A 181 -19.46 -2.67 -6.41
CA THR A 181 -18.21 -3.13 -7.04
C THR A 181 -18.10 -4.66 -7.02
N VAL A 182 -18.85 -5.35 -6.15
CA VAL A 182 -18.98 -6.82 -6.13
C VAL A 182 -19.47 -7.38 -7.47
N PHE A 183 -20.21 -6.59 -8.25
CA PHE A 183 -20.68 -6.99 -9.57
C PHE A 183 -19.67 -6.75 -10.69
N ILE A 184 -18.55 -6.10 -10.39
CA ILE A 184 -17.49 -5.84 -11.36
C ILE A 184 -16.50 -7.01 -11.31
N PRO A 185 -16.36 -7.79 -12.40
CA PRO A 185 -15.37 -8.85 -12.46
C PRO A 185 -13.98 -8.27 -12.21
N SER A 186 -13.23 -8.89 -11.29
CA SER A 186 -11.90 -8.47 -10.85
C SER A 186 -11.06 -7.85 -11.98
N PHE A 187 -10.61 -6.61 -11.78
CA PHE A 187 -9.81 -5.90 -12.77
C PHE A 187 -8.41 -6.54 -12.85
N HIS A 188 -8.24 -7.47 -13.79
CA HIS A 188 -6.99 -8.20 -14.05
C HIS A 188 -5.75 -7.33 -14.30
N ASN A 189 -5.88 -6.01 -14.47
CA ASN A 189 -4.80 -5.14 -14.94
C ASN A 189 -4.54 -3.99 -13.95
N TYR A 190 -3.73 -4.28 -12.93
CA TYR A 190 -3.34 -3.38 -11.84
C TYR A 190 -2.57 -2.13 -12.29
N ARG A 191 -1.98 -2.14 -13.49
CA ARG A 191 -0.95 -1.17 -13.91
C ARG A 191 -1.42 0.29 -13.92
N ILE A 192 -2.51 0.61 -14.61
CA ILE A 192 -2.97 2.00 -14.73
C ILE A 192 -3.50 2.54 -13.41
N TRP A 193 -4.18 1.70 -12.64
CA TRP A 193 -4.76 2.07 -11.35
C TRP A 193 -3.68 2.30 -10.28
N SER A 194 -2.64 1.45 -10.22
CA SER A 194 -1.49 1.66 -9.34
C SER A 194 -0.68 2.91 -9.72
N PHE A 195 -0.52 3.19 -11.02
CA PHE A 195 0.15 4.41 -11.49
C PHE A 195 -0.63 5.68 -11.10
N LEU A 196 -1.94 5.71 -11.36
CA LEU A 196 -2.80 6.81 -10.97
C LEU A 196 -2.79 6.98 -9.44
N GLY A 197 -2.83 5.87 -8.70
CA GLY A 197 -2.76 5.88 -7.25
C GLY A 197 -1.50 6.53 -6.71
N LEU A 198 -0.35 6.22 -7.31
CA LEU A 198 0.90 6.88 -6.98
C LEU A 198 0.83 8.39 -7.25
N LEU A 199 0.33 8.81 -8.42
CA LEU A 199 0.25 10.23 -8.76
C LEU A 199 -0.63 11.01 -7.77
N MET A 200 -1.80 10.46 -7.43
CA MET A 200 -2.75 11.07 -6.50
C MET A 200 -2.18 11.22 -5.08
N THR A 201 -1.54 10.18 -4.57
CA THR A 201 -0.92 10.19 -3.23
C THR A 201 0.29 11.10 -3.16
N THR A 202 1.08 11.16 -4.23
CA THR A 202 2.24 12.05 -4.36
C THR A 202 1.83 13.51 -4.37
N TYR A 203 0.83 13.86 -5.19
CA TYR A 203 0.28 15.21 -5.21
C TYR A 203 -0.21 15.60 -3.81
N THR A 204 -0.99 14.74 -3.16
CA THR A 204 -1.52 15.03 -1.82
C THR A 204 -0.42 15.19 -0.78
N ALA A 205 0.59 14.31 -0.75
CA ALA A 205 1.69 14.39 0.20
C ALA A 205 2.50 15.70 0.05
N TRP A 206 2.84 16.06 -1.17
CA TRP A 206 3.58 17.30 -1.44
C TRP A 206 2.71 18.54 -1.26
N TYR A 207 1.42 18.48 -1.56
CA TYR A 207 0.48 19.53 -1.22
C TYR A 207 0.45 19.76 0.30
N LEU A 208 0.28 18.72 1.12
CA LEU A 208 0.33 18.83 2.58
C LEU A 208 1.65 19.45 3.05
N THR A 209 2.76 19.01 2.44
CA THR A 209 4.10 19.52 2.77
C THR A 209 4.21 21.01 2.52
N VAL A 210 3.95 21.44 1.28
CA VAL A 210 4.11 22.82 0.83
C VAL A 210 3.07 23.73 1.49
N ALA A 211 1.81 23.31 1.57
CA ALA A 211 0.75 24.13 2.16
C ALA A 211 1.00 24.40 3.65
N SER A 212 1.48 23.42 4.42
CA SER A 212 1.83 23.64 5.83
C SER A 212 3.05 24.54 6.01
N LEU A 213 4.06 24.42 5.14
CA LEU A 213 5.22 25.31 5.19
C LEU A 213 4.86 26.75 4.82
N LEU A 214 4.01 26.95 3.81
CA LEU A 214 3.53 28.27 3.41
C LEU A 214 2.56 28.89 4.42
N HIS A 215 1.73 28.07 5.07
CA HIS A 215 0.87 28.51 6.17
C HIS A 215 1.71 29.01 7.35
N GLY A 216 2.86 28.38 7.61
CA GLY A 216 3.69 28.64 8.78
C GLY A 216 3.08 28.06 10.06
N GLN A 217 3.80 28.23 11.17
CA GLN A 217 3.28 27.80 12.48
C GLN A 217 2.11 28.67 12.91
N VAL A 218 1.04 28.03 13.39
CA VAL A 218 -0.04 28.73 14.07
C VAL A 218 0.54 29.45 15.30
N GLU A 219 0.12 30.70 15.53
CA GLU A 219 0.60 31.50 16.64
C GLU A 219 0.35 30.79 17.98
N GLY A 220 1.41 30.63 18.79
CA GLY A 220 1.33 29.96 20.09
C GLY A 220 1.05 28.45 20.03
N VAL A 221 1.22 27.81 18.88
CA VAL A 221 1.03 26.36 18.73
C VAL A 221 1.91 25.59 19.72
N LYS A 222 1.31 24.60 20.38
CA LYS A 222 2.02 23.70 21.30
C LYS A 222 2.41 22.41 20.60
N HIS A 223 3.59 21.90 20.95
CA HIS A 223 4.08 20.59 20.53
C HIS A 223 4.39 19.78 21.79
N SER A 224 3.35 19.34 22.49
CA SER A 224 3.51 18.68 23.80
C SER A 224 4.13 17.29 23.69
N GLY A 225 4.07 16.67 22.50
CA GLY A 225 4.51 15.30 22.29
C GLY A 225 3.64 14.32 23.09
N PRO A 226 4.19 13.19 23.56
CA PRO A 226 3.39 12.14 24.18
C PRO A 226 2.93 12.51 25.58
N THR A 227 1.66 12.93 25.69
CA THR A 227 1.03 13.30 26.97
C THR A 227 0.41 12.11 27.70
N LYS A 228 0.08 11.03 26.97
CA LYS A 228 -0.56 9.82 27.52
C LYS A 228 0.00 8.58 26.84
N MET A 229 0.22 7.51 27.62
CA MET A 229 0.69 6.21 27.11
C MET A 229 -0.21 5.63 26.01
N VAL A 230 -1.53 5.76 26.16
CA VAL A 230 -2.49 5.29 25.15
C VAL A 230 -2.30 6.02 23.81
N LEU A 231 -2.07 7.33 23.83
CA LEU A 231 -1.81 8.11 22.61
C LEU A 231 -0.51 7.67 21.97
N TYR A 232 0.54 7.45 22.76
CA TYR A 232 1.83 6.99 22.26
C TYR A 232 1.70 5.67 21.49
N PHE A 233 1.09 4.64 22.08
CA PHE A 233 0.93 3.35 21.40
C PHE A 233 -0.07 3.40 20.24
N THR A 234 -1.11 4.23 20.34
CA THR A 234 -2.07 4.43 19.24
C THR A 234 -1.38 5.05 18.03
N GLY A 235 -0.57 6.10 18.24
CA GLY A 235 0.20 6.74 17.18
C GLY A 235 1.22 5.78 16.57
N ALA A 236 1.94 5.01 17.39
CA ALA A 236 2.89 4.02 16.91
C ALA A 236 2.20 2.94 16.04
N THR A 237 1.02 2.49 16.44
CA THR A 237 0.25 1.47 15.69
C THR A 237 -0.26 2.02 14.36
N ASN A 238 -0.67 3.30 14.30
CA ASN A 238 -1.05 3.93 13.04
C ASN A 238 0.15 4.08 12.07
N ILE A 239 1.35 4.38 12.58
CA ILE A 239 2.57 4.35 11.74
C ILE A 239 2.86 2.92 11.26
N LEU A 240 2.74 1.91 12.14
CA LEU A 240 2.94 0.50 11.78
C LEU A 240 2.02 0.06 10.63
N TYR A 241 0.76 0.53 10.63
CA TYR A 241 -0.20 0.24 9.56
C TYR A 241 0.30 0.69 8.17
N THR A 242 1.06 1.80 8.08
CA THR A 242 1.67 2.30 6.83
C THR A 242 2.54 1.26 6.13
N PHE A 243 3.25 0.43 6.90
CA PHE A 243 4.19 -0.56 6.39
C PHE A 243 3.68 -2.00 6.56
N GLY A 244 2.42 -2.20 6.95
CA GLY A 244 1.84 -3.50 7.32
C GLY A 244 1.07 -4.23 6.22
N GLY A 245 1.10 -3.74 4.96
CA GLY A 245 0.34 -4.27 3.83
C GLY A 245 0.82 -5.61 3.26
N HIS A 246 1.29 -6.54 4.10
CA HIS A 246 1.97 -7.76 3.67
C HIS A 246 1.05 -8.80 3.02
N ALA A 247 -0.25 -8.80 3.31
CA ALA A 247 -1.20 -9.77 2.75
C ALA A 247 -1.20 -9.77 1.21
N VAL A 248 -1.09 -8.59 0.60
CA VAL A 248 -1.09 -8.40 -0.86
C VAL A 248 0.27 -8.68 -1.50
N THR A 249 1.34 -8.75 -0.71
CA THR A 249 2.71 -8.91 -1.27
C THR A 249 2.88 -10.21 -2.03
N VAL A 250 2.21 -11.29 -1.60
CA VAL A 250 2.23 -12.59 -2.28
C VAL A 250 1.53 -12.53 -3.63
N GLU A 251 0.39 -11.83 -3.71
CA GLU A 251 -0.37 -11.65 -4.95
C GLU A 251 0.43 -10.81 -5.95
N ILE A 252 1.08 -9.73 -5.49
CA ILE A 252 1.98 -8.91 -6.33
C ILE A 252 3.15 -9.77 -6.83
N MET A 253 3.80 -10.54 -5.95
CA MET A 253 4.89 -11.42 -6.36
C MET A 253 4.45 -12.47 -7.37
N HIS A 254 3.23 -12.99 -7.24
CA HIS A 254 2.68 -13.95 -8.19
C HIS A 254 2.41 -13.32 -9.55
N ALA A 255 1.98 -12.07 -9.60
CA ALA A 255 1.80 -11.32 -10.85
C ALA A 255 3.13 -10.92 -11.53
N MET A 256 4.28 -11.02 -10.85
CA MET A 256 5.57 -10.63 -11.40
C MET A 256 6.16 -11.67 -12.36
N TRP A 257 6.81 -11.20 -13.43
CA TRP A 257 7.64 -12.05 -14.29
C TRP A 257 8.88 -12.60 -13.58
N LYS A 258 9.44 -11.84 -12.61
CA LYS A 258 10.62 -12.22 -11.83
C LYS A 258 10.43 -11.97 -10.34
N PRO A 259 9.71 -12.84 -9.61
CA PRO A 259 9.37 -12.65 -8.21
C PRO A 259 10.59 -12.48 -7.27
N GLN A 260 11.76 -13.01 -7.66
CA GLN A 260 13.03 -12.92 -6.91
C GLN A 260 13.49 -11.48 -6.70
N LYS A 261 13.06 -10.56 -7.58
CA LYS A 261 13.40 -9.14 -7.50
C LYS A 261 12.51 -8.37 -6.50
N PHE A 262 11.43 -8.98 -6.02
CA PHE A 262 10.43 -8.31 -5.19
C PHE A 262 11.02 -7.67 -3.93
N LYS A 263 11.96 -8.35 -3.25
CA LYS A 263 12.64 -7.83 -2.05
C LYS A 263 13.27 -6.44 -2.25
N ALA A 264 13.92 -6.23 -3.40
CA ALA A 264 14.56 -4.95 -3.72
C ALA A 264 13.50 -3.93 -4.12
N ILE A 265 12.49 -4.34 -4.89
CA ILE A 265 11.38 -3.48 -5.32
C ILE A 265 10.61 -2.93 -4.11
N TYR A 266 10.30 -3.78 -3.14
CA TYR A 266 9.60 -3.40 -1.92
C TYR A 266 10.42 -2.38 -1.11
N LEU A 267 11.73 -2.61 -0.95
CA LEU A 267 12.62 -1.65 -0.28
C LEU A 267 12.63 -0.30 -1.00
N TRP A 268 12.74 -0.29 -2.33
CA TRP A 268 12.68 0.95 -3.11
C TRP A 268 11.32 1.65 -3.01
N ALA A 269 10.22 0.90 -2.96
CA ALA A 269 8.89 1.46 -2.72
C ALA A 269 8.80 2.07 -1.32
N THR A 270 9.36 1.42 -0.30
CA THR A 270 9.40 1.96 1.07
C THR A 270 10.25 3.22 1.18
N LEU A 271 11.42 3.27 0.52
CA LEU A 271 12.24 4.49 0.47
C LEU A 271 11.48 5.64 -0.19
N TYR A 272 10.76 5.35 -1.28
CA TYR A 272 9.89 6.34 -1.92
C TYR A 272 8.76 6.80 -0.98
N VAL A 273 8.06 5.88 -0.32
CA VAL A 273 7.00 6.17 0.64
C VAL A 273 7.51 7.11 1.72
N LEU A 274 8.71 6.88 2.26
CA LEU A 274 9.34 7.76 3.25
C LEU A 274 9.51 9.19 2.75
N THR A 275 9.76 9.41 1.45
CA THR A 275 9.81 10.76 0.86
C THR A 275 8.46 11.47 0.84
N LEU A 276 7.36 10.71 0.88
CA LEU A 276 6.01 11.26 0.94
C LEU A 276 5.56 11.43 2.39
N THR A 277 5.83 10.46 3.25
CA THR A 277 5.28 10.35 4.60
C THR A 277 6.06 11.16 5.63
N LEU A 278 7.39 11.28 5.51
CA LEU A 278 8.17 12.06 6.47
C LEU A 278 7.96 13.57 6.28
N PRO A 279 8.12 14.15 5.07
CA PRO A 279 7.96 15.59 4.90
C PRO A 279 6.55 16.06 5.21
N SER A 280 5.53 15.33 4.74
CA SER A 280 4.14 15.70 4.96
C SER A 280 3.72 15.59 6.43
N ALA A 281 4.10 14.52 7.13
CA ALA A 281 3.80 14.37 8.55
C ALA A 281 4.53 15.44 9.38
N ALA A 282 5.82 15.65 9.11
CA ALA A 282 6.64 16.58 9.85
C ALA A 282 6.20 18.04 9.64
N SER A 283 5.90 18.45 8.40
CA SER A 283 5.50 19.84 8.12
C SER A 283 4.14 20.17 8.71
N VAL A 284 3.15 19.27 8.58
CA VAL A 284 1.80 19.47 9.11
C VAL A 284 1.85 19.48 10.63
N TYR A 285 2.59 18.55 11.25
CA TYR A 285 2.80 18.57 12.69
C TYR A 285 3.54 19.81 13.16
N TRP A 286 4.57 20.25 12.44
CA TRP A 286 5.30 21.48 12.76
C TRP A 286 4.39 22.71 12.71
N ALA A 287 3.52 22.81 11.71
CA ALA A 287 2.61 23.95 11.53
C ALA A 287 1.47 23.98 12.57
N PHE A 288 0.89 22.82 12.89
CA PHE A 288 -0.35 22.73 13.67
C PHE A 288 -0.24 22.08 15.05
N GLY A 289 0.84 21.37 15.34
CA GLY A 289 1.14 20.81 16.65
C GLY A 289 -0.01 20.02 17.27
N ASP A 290 -0.36 20.36 18.51
CA ASP A 290 -1.39 19.67 19.29
C ASP A 290 -2.82 19.87 18.76
N LEU A 291 -3.07 20.83 17.86
CA LEU A 291 -4.40 20.97 17.22
C LEU A 291 -4.81 19.71 16.45
N LEU A 292 -3.83 18.95 15.98
CA LEU A 292 -4.04 17.66 15.32
C LEU A 292 -4.64 16.61 16.26
N LEU A 293 -4.46 16.74 17.58
CA LEU A 293 -5.02 15.78 18.54
C LEU A 293 -6.56 15.76 18.52
N ASP A 294 -7.19 16.89 18.17
CA ASP A 294 -8.64 17.01 18.00
C ASP A 294 -9.08 16.84 16.54
N HIS A 295 -8.12 16.73 15.61
CA HIS A 295 -8.31 16.78 14.17
C HIS A 295 -7.47 15.71 13.45
N SER A 296 -7.96 14.48 13.44
CA SER A 296 -7.19 13.32 12.94
C SER A 296 -6.91 13.32 11.44
N ASN A 297 -7.66 14.08 10.63
CA ASN A 297 -7.43 14.22 9.19
C ASN A 297 -6.73 15.56 8.89
N ALA A 298 -5.55 15.51 8.29
CA ALA A 298 -4.71 16.67 7.98
C ALA A 298 -5.42 17.77 7.19
N PHE A 299 -6.38 17.44 6.31
CA PHE A 299 -7.09 18.44 5.52
C PHE A 299 -7.98 19.38 6.35
N SER A 300 -8.33 18.96 7.57
CA SER A 300 -9.22 19.75 8.44
C SER A 300 -8.61 21.05 8.94
N LEU A 301 -7.27 21.11 9.04
CA LEU A 301 -6.55 22.28 9.55
C LEU A 301 -6.00 23.17 8.42
N LEU A 302 -5.97 22.67 7.17
CA LEU A 302 -5.52 23.45 6.03
C LEU A 302 -6.66 24.34 5.47
N PRO A 303 -6.35 25.61 5.12
CA PRO A 303 -7.36 26.53 4.63
C PRO A 303 -7.98 26.05 3.31
N LYS A 304 -9.28 26.30 3.12
CA LYS A 304 -9.98 25.97 1.87
C LYS A 304 -9.33 26.70 0.70
N SER A 305 -8.96 25.95 -0.34
CA SER A 305 -8.40 26.48 -1.58
C SER A 305 -8.63 25.46 -2.70
N PRO A 306 -8.61 25.90 -3.98
CA PRO A 306 -8.73 24.96 -5.11
C PRO A 306 -7.68 23.84 -5.08
N PHE A 307 -6.46 24.13 -4.60
CA PHE A 307 -5.39 23.15 -4.47
C PHE A 307 -5.68 22.12 -3.37
N ARG A 308 -6.27 22.56 -2.25
CA ARG A 308 -6.76 21.68 -1.19
C ARG A 308 -7.84 20.76 -1.71
N ASP A 309 -8.83 21.34 -2.38
CA ASP A 309 -10.00 20.60 -2.84
C ASP A 309 -9.61 19.57 -3.90
N MET A 310 -8.66 19.92 -4.78
CA MET A 310 -8.02 18.95 -5.68
C MET A 310 -7.35 17.80 -4.90
N ALA A 311 -6.57 18.09 -3.85
CA ALA A 311 -5.92 17.03 -3.04
C ALA A 311 -6.95 16.11 -2.38
N VAL A 312 -8.04 16.68 -1.86
CA VAL A 312 -9.14 15.91 -1.26
C VAL A 312 -9.82 15.01 -2.31
N ILE A 313 -10.12 15.55 -3.50
CA ILE A 313 -10.74 14.78 -4.60
C ILE A 313 -9.82 13.67 -5.10
N LEU A 314 -8.53 13.94 -5.31
CA LEU A 314 -7.57 12.94 -5.74
C LEU A 314 -7.42 11.83 -4.68
N MET A 315 -7.41 12.18 -3.40
CA MET A 315 -7.38 11.19 -2.32
C MET A 315 -8.67 10.37 -2.25
N LEU A 316 -9.85 10.97 -2.51
CA LEU A 316 -11.12 10.23 -2.63
C LEU A 316 -11.09 9.21 -3.77
N ILE A 317 -10.60 9.61 -4.94
CA ILE A 317 -10.50 8.74 -6.11
C ILE A 317 -9.52 7.60 -5.82
N HIS A 318 -8.34 7.90 -5.24
CA HIS A 318 -7.38 6.89 -4.80
C HIS A 318 -8.02 5.89 -3.84
N GLN A 319 -8.78 6.39 -2.86
CA GLN A 319 -9.39 5.53 -1.86
C GLN A 319 -10.46 4.61 -2.43
N ALA A 320 -11.27 5.12 -3.36
CA ALA A 320 -12.27 4.33 -4.09
C ALA A 320 -11.61 3.25 -4.96
N ILE A 321 -10.50 3.55 -5.63
CA ILE A 321 -9.75 2.56 -6.42
C ILE A 321 -9.22 1.45 -5.52
N LEU A 322 -8.69 1.78 -4.35
CA LEU A 322 -8.24 0.75 -3.39
C LEU A 322 -9.40 -0.13 -2.92
N LEU A 323 -10.58 0.44 -2.61
CA LEU A 323 -11.76 -0.35 -2.23
C LEU A 323 -12.24 -1.34 -3.30
N VAL A 324 -11.97 -1.05 -4.57
CA VAL A 324 -12.31 -1.94 -5.69
C VAL A 324 -11.26 -3.05 -5.87
N GLN A 325 -10.04 -2.83 -5.37
CA GLN A 325 -8.91 -3.75 -5.55
C GLN A 325 -8.81 -4.84 -4.47
N TYR A 326 -9.47 -4.65 -3.32
CA TYR A 326 -9.55 -5.60 -2.21
C TYR A 326 -10.88 -6.35 -2.20
#